data_AF-D8RUF6-F1
#
_entry.id   AF-D8RUF6-F1
#
_cell.length_a   1.000
_cell.length_b   1.000
_cell.length_c   1.000
_cell.angle_alpha   90.00
_cell.angle_beta   90.00
_cell.angle_gamma   90.00
#
_symmetry.space_group_name_H-M   'P 1'
#
loop_
_entity.id
_entity.type
_entity.pdbx_description
1 polymer ?
#
loop_
_entity_poly.entity_id
_entity_poly.type
_entity_poly.pdbx_seq_one_letter_code
_entity_poly.pdbx_strand_id
1 'polypeptide(L)'
;MALALGHAAFVDEDYARALELYNQAVLEEPSNAGALVSRAQVHIKLGHFTDAIADAKAAIDLNPALSKAHLRQGIACFSLGEYETARAAFEKAASLEDDPKTRDWIHKCDEKLKEESGVPQEADMRDSATDEEVFMTPSLPPPKYRHEWYQSQEAVVVTVFAKGIKQEDARIDFGEQMLSVVIRVPNENPYALQVRLFGKVNVPKCKCSILSTKIEIRLSKADDTHWKGLSYEQNQGPVLKTPSRVTAYPSSSKKAAEKNWDKLEAEVKKEEKDEKLEGDAALNKLFREIYGNADEDTRRAMNKSFVESNGTVLSTNWKEVGSKKIAGSAPQGMEMKKWEV
;
A
#
# COMPACT_ATOMS: atom_id res chain seq x y z
N MET A 1 12.28 -42.46 -2.99
CA MET A 1 12.59 -42.71 -4.43
C MET A 1 12.29 -41.49 -5.29
N ALA A 2 11.24 -40.73 -4.91
CA ALA A 2 10.80 -39.53 -5.62
C ALA A 2 11.87 -38.43 -5.72
N LEU A 3 12.72 -38.23 -4.70
CA LEU A 3 13.75 -37.20 -4.70
C LEU A 3 14.75 -37.34 -5.87
N ALA A 4 15.28 -38.54 -6.09
CA ALA A 4 16.25 -38.81 -7.17
C ALA A 4 15.62 -38.69 -8.56
N LEU A 5 14.36 -39.12 -8.70
CA LEU A 5 13.60 -38.91 -9.94
C LEU A 5 13.32 -37.43 -10.19
N GLY A 6 13.06 -36.66 -9.13
CA GLY A 6 12.93 -35.20 -9.19
C GLY A 6 14.23 -34.53 -9.65
N HIS A 7 15.39 -34.99 -9.19
CA HIS A 7 16.69 -34.50 -9.68
C HIS A 7 16.89 -34.82 -11.16
N ALA A 8 16.54 -36.03 -11.60
CA ALA A 8 16.62 -36.40 -13.01
C ALA A 8 15.71 -35.54 -13.89
N ALA A 9 14.43 -35.40 -13.54
CA ALA A 9 13.48 -34.57 -14.26
C ALA A 9 13.90 -33.08 -14.29
N PHE A 10 14.54 -32.59 -13.22
CA PHE A 10 15.09 -31.24 -13.19
C PHE A 10 16.26 -31.04 -14.16
N VAL A 11 17.14 -32.04 -14.29
CA VAL A 11 18.25 -32.03 -15.25
C VAL A 11 17.73 -32.09 -16.69
N ASP A 12 16.63 -32.81 -16.92
CA ASP A 12 15.94 -32.87 -18.20
C ASP A 12 15.10 -31.61 -18.51
N GLU A 13 15.17 -30.59 -17.64
CA GLU A 13 14.40 -29.33 -17.72
C GLU A 13 12.87 -29.49 -17.70
N ASP A 14 12.38 -30.69 -17.39
CA ASP A 14 10.96 -30.95 -17.16
C ASP A 14 10.57 -30.50 -15.75
N TYR A 15 10.48 -29.18 -15.58
CA TYR A 15 10.21 -28.55 -14.29
C TYR A 15 8.82 -28.87 -13.73
N ALA A 16 7.83 -29.11 -14.60
CA ALA A 16 6.49 -29.49 -14.17
C ALA A 16 6.49 -30.88 -13.51
N ARG A 17 7.11 -31.87 -14.19
CA ARG A 17 7.26 -33.21 -13.63
C ARG A 17 8.18 -33.24 -12.41
N ALA A 18 9.27 -32.46 -12.44
CA ALA A 18 10.16 -32.32 -11.30
C ALA A 18 9.41 -31.81 -10.06
N LEU A 19 8.50 -30.83 -10.23
CA LEU A 19 7.69 -30.31 -9.15
C LEU A 19 6.78 -31.38 -8.52
N GLU A 20 6.10 -32.18 -9.34
CA GLU A 20 5.26 -33.28 -8.86
C GLU A 20 6.07 -34.31 -8.05
N LEU A 21 7.26 -34.66 -8.54
CA LEU A 21 8.16 -35.59 -7.87
C LEU A 21 8.74 -35.02 -6.57
N TYR A 22 9.07 -33.73 -6.52
CA TYR A 22 9.49 -33.10 -5.27
C TYR A 22 8.33 -32.93 -4.29
N ASN A 23 7.11 -32.71 -4.75
CA ASN A 23 5.93 -32.73 -3.88
C ASN A 23 5.76 -34.10 -3.21
N GLN A 24 5.91 -35.18 -3.98
CA GLN A 24 5.93 -36.54 -3.42
C GLN A 24 7.09 -36.73 -2.44
N ALA A 25 8.30 -36.27 -2.77
CA ALA A 25 9.47 -36.39 -1.89
C ALA A 25 9.28 -35.67 -0.54
N VAL A 26 8.66 -34.47 -0.55
CA VAL A 26 8.36 -33.72 0.67
C VAL A 26 7.23 -34.38 1.48
N LEU A 27 6.28 -35.06 0.83
CA LEU A 27 5.27 -35.87 1.53
C LEU A 27 5.87 -37.14 2.17
N GLU A 28 6.82 -37.78 1.50
CA GLU A 28 7.57 -38.94 2.03
C GLU A 28 8.42 -38.54 3.25
N GLU A 29 9.14 -37.42 3.17
CA GLU A 29 10.04 -36.94 4.22
C GLU A 29 9.88 -35.43 4.48
N PRO A 30 8.89 -35.01 5.30
CA PRO A 30 8.62 -33.58 5.54
C PRO A 30 9.77 -32.83 6.21
N SER A 31 10.64 -33.52 6.95
CA SER A 31 11.80 -32.95 7.65
C SER A 31 13.07 -32.89 6.78
N ASN A 32 12.99 -33.24 5.49
CA ASN A 32 14.13 -33.21 4.60
C ASN A 32 14.34 -31.80 4.00
N ALA A 33 15.20 -31.01 4.63
CA ALA A 33 15.54 -29.66 4.17
C ALA A 33 16.08 -29.64 2.72
N GLY A 34 16.79 -30.68 2.28
CA GLY A 34 17.32 -30.78 0.92
C GLY A 34 16.23 -30.95 -0.14
N ALA A 35 15.17 -31.70 0.17
CA ALA A 35 14.01 -31.85 -0.69
C ALA A 35 13.26 -30.53 -0.87
N LEU A 36 13.07 -29.78 0.22
CA LEU A 36 12.45 -28.44 0.20
C LEU A 36 13.29 -27.43 -0.60
N VAL A 37 14.62 -27.41 -0.45
CA VAL A 37 15.51 -26.55 -1.27
C VAL A 37 15.43 -26.91 -2.75
N SER A 38 15.34 -28.21 -3.06
CA SER A 38 15.21 -28.68 -4.45
C SER A 38 13.86 -28.28 -5.04
N ARG A 39 12.77 -28.38 -4.26
CA ARG A 39 11.45 -27.92 -4.67
C ARG A 39 11.39 -26.39 -4.86
N ALA A 40 12.01 -25.62 -3.95
CA ALA A 40 12.14 -24.17 -4.08
C ALA A 40 12.86 -23.76 -5.38
N GLN A 41 13.91 -24.50 -5.77
CA GLN A 41 14.61 -24.27 -7.04
C GLN A 41 13.68 -24.48 -8.25
N VAL A 42 12.83 -25.50 -8.23
CA VAL A 42 11.84 -25.75 -9.29
C VAL A 42 10.80 -24.64 -9.33
N HIS A 43 10.28 -24.23 -8.17
CA HIS A 43 9.35 -23.11 -8.08
C HIS A 43 9.94 -21.82 -8.68
N ILE A 44 11.22 -21.52 -8.42
CA ILE A 44 11.91 -20.39 -9.06
C ILE A 44 11.93 -20.52 -10.59
N LYS A 45 12.23 -21.72 -11.11
CA LYS A 45 12.26 -21.97 -12.56
C LYS A 45 10.89 -21.84 -13.22
N LEU A 46 9.83 -22.17 -12.50
CA LEU A 46 8.43 -22.02 -12.94
C LEU A 46 7.86 -20.62 -12.70
N GLY A 47 8.60 -19.70 -12.06
CA GLY A 47 8.13 -18.36 -11.71
C GLY A 47 7.20 -18.30 -10.49
N HIS A 48 7.07 -19.39 -9.73
CA HIS A 48 6.27 -19.47 -8.51
C HIS A 48 7.09 -18.99 -7.30
N PHE A 49 7.49 -17.72 -7.30
CA PHE A 49 8.47 -17.20 -6.34
C PHE A 49 7.97 -17.21 -4.88
N THR A 50 6.67 -17.07 -4.63
CA THR A 50 6.10 -17.12 -3.27
C THR A 50 6.22 -18.50 -2.65
N ASP A 51 5.95 -19.55 -3.44
CA ASP A 51 6.06 -20.93 -3.00
C ASP A 51 7.54 -21.28 -2.76
N ALA A 52 8.44 -20.77 -3.62
CA ALA A 52 9.87 -20.91 -3.42
C ALA A 52 10.35 -20.27 -2.10
N ILE A 53 9.82 -19.10 -1.72
CA ILE A 53 10.14 -18.46 -0.44
C ILE A 53 9.61 -19.29 0.73
N ALA A 54 8.40 -19.83 0.63
CA ALA A 54 7.82 -20.67 1.68
C ALA A 54 8.67 -21.94 1.91
N ASP A 55 9.05 -22.62 0.83
CA ASP A 55 9.92 -23.79 0.90
C ASP A 55 11.32 -23.48 1.40
N ALA A 56 11.91 -22.36 0.96
CA ALA A 56 13.22 -21.92 1.43
C ALA A 56 13.19 -21.61 2.94
N LYS A 57 12.15 -20.92 3.43
CA LYS A 57 11.96 -20.65 4.86
C LYS A 57 11.77 -21.94 5.66
N ALA A 58 10.93 -22.87 5.19
CA ALA A 58 10.76 -24.17 5.83
C ALA A 58 12.09 -24.95 5.89
N ALA A 59 12.91 -24.89 4.83
CA ALA A 59 14.23 -25.51 4.83
C ALA A 59 15.21 -24.84 5.81
N ILE A 60 15.15 -23.50 5.95
CA ILE A 60 15.95 -22.74 6.92
C ILE A 60 15.53 -23.08 8.36
N ASP A 61 14.24 -23.20 8.63
CA ASP A 61 13.71 -23.57 9.96
C ASP A 61 14.17 -24.98 10.37
N LEU A 62 14.27 -25.91 9.40
CA LEU A 62 14.80 -27.25 9.63
C LEU A 62 16.33 -27.29 9.77
N ASN A 63 17.04 -26.52 8.94
CA ASN A 63 18.50 -26.44 8.97
C ASN A 63 18.99 -25.00 8.66
N PRO A 64 19.22 -24.18 9.69
CA PRO A 64 19.65 -22.79 9.50
C PRO A 64 21.02 -22.64 8.83
N ALA A 65 21.87 -23.67 8.89
CA ALA A 65 23.22 -23.67 8.32
C ALA A 65 23.25 -24.02 6.82
N LEU A 66 22.10 -24.33 6.22
CA LEU A 66 22.02 -24.69 4.81
C LEU A 66 22.10 -23.44 3.91
N SER A 67 23.31 -23.08 3.47
CA SER A 67 23.55 -21.91 2.62
C SER A 67 22.63 -21.87 1.37
N LYS A 68 22.43 -23.02 0.73
CA LYS A 68 21.55 -23.14 -0.45
C LYS A 68 20.12 -22.68 -0.16
N ALA A 69 19.59 -22.87 1.04
CA ALA A 69 18.22 -22.43 1.37
C ALA A 69 18.11 -20.90 1.41
N HIS A 70 19.07 -20.23 2.06
CA HIS A 70 19.17 -18.77 2.05
C HIS A 70 19.37 -18.23 0.62
N LEU A 71 20.19 -18.91 -0.20
CA LEU A 71 20.37 -18.56 -1.61
C LEU A 71 19.06 -18.66 -2.41
N ARG A 72 18.25 -19.71 -2.22
CA ARG A 72 16.93 -19.82 -2.89
C ARG A 72 15.98 -18.72 -2.44
N GLN A 73 15.94 -18.42 -1.14
CA GLN A 73 15.13 -17.32 -0.61
C GLN A 73 15.54 -15.99 -1.26
N GLY A 74 16.85 -15.69 -1.33
CA GLY A 74 17.37 -14.48 -1.95
C GLY A 74 16.98 -14.35 -3.41
N ILE A 75 17.14 -15.41 -4.22
CA ILE A 75 16.78 -15.41 -5.65
C ILE A 75 15.28 -15.18 -5.84
N ALA A 76 14.44 -15.82 -5.03
CA ALA A 76 13.00 -15.67 -5.11
C ALA A 76 12.55 -14.26 -4.69
N CYS A 77 13.09 -13.70 -3.60
CA CYS A 77 12.84 -12.32 -3.19
C CYS A 77 13.31 -11.30 -4.23
N PHE A 78 14.49 -11.51 -4.83
CA PHE A 78 15.02 -10.65 -5.90
C PHE A 78 14.07 -10.63 -7.10
N SER A 79 13.53 -11.79 -7.48
CA SER A 79 12.60 -11.93 -8.59
C SER A 79 11.23 -11.27 -8.31
N LEU A 80 10.90 -11.04 -7.04
CA LEU A 80 9.73 -10.28 -6.61
C LEU A 80 9.99 -8.77 -6.42
N GLY A 81 11.21 -8.31 -6.65
CA GLY A 81 11.61 -6.91 -6.43
C GLY A 81 11.88 -6.56 -4.96
N GLU A 82 11.88 -7.54 -4.06
CA GLU A 82 12.19 -7.33 -2.64
C GLU A 82 13.71 -7.29 -2.42
N TYR A 83 14.39 -6.29 -2.98
CA TYR A 83 15.86 -6.25 -3.06
C TYR A 83 16.56 -6.19 -1.69
N GLU A 84 15.98 -5.49 -0.70
CA GLU A 84 16.53 -5.46 0.67
C GLU A 84 16.51 -6.84 1.33
N THR A 85 15.37 -7.53 1.21
CA THR A 85 15.20 -8.88 1.79
C THR A 85 16.07 -9.89 1.04
N ALA A 86 16.17 -9.76 -0.28
CA ALA A 86 17.05 -10.57 -1.11
C ALA A 86 18.52 -10.40 -0.69
N ARG A 87 18.99 -9.15 -0.55
CA ARG A 87 20.33 -8.80 -0.09
C ARG A 87 20.66 -9.44 1.25
N ALA A 88 19.77 -9.32 2.24
CA ALA A 88 19.96 -9.91 3.56
C ALA A 88 20.05 -11.44 3.51
N ALA A 89 19.23 -12.10 2.67
CA ALA A 89 19.29 -13.54 2.48
C ALA A 89 20.60 -13.97 1.80
N PHE A 90 21.09 -13.23 0.81
CA PHE A 90 22.38 -13.49 0.17
C PHE A 90 23.57 -13.26 1.11
N GLU A 91 23.54 -12.23 1.95
CA GLU A 91 24.58 -12.01 2.98
C GLU A 91 24.62 -13.19 3.98
N LYS A 92 23.45 -13.71 4.38
CA LYS A 92 23.38 -14.91 5.21
C LYS A 92 23.95 -16.13 4.49
N ALA A 93 23.60 -16.36 3.23
CA ALA A 93 24.17 -17.43 2.42
C ALA A 93 25.71 -17.32 2.31
N ALA A 94 26.22 -16.12 2.01
CA ALA A 94 27.66 -15.85 1.90
C ALA A 94 28.41 -16.02 3.24
N SER A 95 27.75 -15.78 4.38
CA SER A 95 28.33 -16.02 5.70
C SER A 95 28.46 -17.50 6.07
N LEU A 96 27.67 -18.36 5.42
CA LEU A 96 27.66 -19.81 5.65
C LEU A 96 28.57 -20.55 4.67
N GLU A 97 28.52 -20.18 3.39
CA GLU A 97 29.34 -20.76 2.33
C GLU A 97 29.84 -19.62 1.45
N ASP A 98 31.17 -19.58 1.27
CA ASP A 98 31.79 -18.57 0.44
C ASP A 98 31.67 -18.94 -1.05
N ASP A 99 30.56 -18.56 -1.69
CA ASP A 99 30.32 -18.72 -3.12
C ASP A 99 30.37 -17.37 -3.86
N PRO A 100 31.27 -17.19 -4.85
CA PRO A 100 31.36 -15.97 -5.66
C PRO A 100 30.01 -15.55 -6.28
N LYS A 101 29.19 -16.52 -6.72
CA LYS A 101 27.88 -16.21 -7.33
C LYS A 101 26.93 -15.55 -6.33
N THR A 102 27.05 -15.89 -5.05
CA THR A 102 26.25 -15.27 -3.99
C THR A 102 26.67 -13.81 -3.79
N ARG A 103 27.96 -13.49 -3.90
CA ARG A 103 28.44 -12.10 -3.88
C ARG A 103 27.95 -11.29 -5.08
N ASP A 104 27.93 -11.89 -6.27
CA ASP A 104 27.39 -11.24 -7.47
C ASP A 104 25.92 -10.87 -7.29
N TRP A 105 25.14 -11.73 -6.62
CA TRP A 105 23.76 -11.44 -6.28
C TRP A 105 23.62 -10.29 -5.27
N ILE A 106 24.50 -10.18 -4.28
CA ILE A 106 24.53 -9.03 -3.35
C ILE A 106 24.78 -7.73 -4.11
N HIS A 107 25.77 -7.72 -5.01
CA HIS A 107 26.05 -6.55 -5.86
C HIS A 107 24.85 -6.16 -6.71
N LYS A 108 24.17 -7.13 -7.35
CA LYS A 108 22.94 -6.86 -8.11
C LYS A 108 21.82 -6.28 -7.26
N CYS A 109 21.66 -6.74 -6.01
CA CYS A 109 20.71 -6.13 -5.07
C CYS A 109 21.09 -4.68 -4.75
N ASP A 110 22.37 -4.41 -4.49
CA ASP A 110 22.87 -3.06 -4.19
C ASP A 110 22.64 -2.10 -5.36
N GLU A 111 22.85 -2.55 -6.60
CA GLU A 111 22.55 -1.77 -7.81
C GLU A 111 21.06 -1.45 -7.89
N LYS A 112 20.19 -2.45 -7.71
CA LYS A 112 18.73 -2.25 -7.76
C LYS A 112 18.21 -1.34 -6.65
N LEU A 113 18.79 -1.40 -5.45
CA LEU A 113 18.45 -0.51 -4.34
C LEU A 113 18.92 0.93 -4.58
N LYS A 114 20.08 1.12 -5.22
CA LYS A 114 20.54 2.45 -5.64
C LYS A 114 19.66 3.05 -6.74
N GLU A 115 19.26 2.22 -7.71
CA GLU A 115 18.28 2.62 -8.74
C GLU A 115 16.94 3.05 -8.11
N GLU A 116 16.44 2.32 -7.10
CA GLU A 116 15.17 2.62 -6.42
C GLU A 116 15.22 3.87 -5.54
N SER A 117 16.35 4.13 -4.89
CA SER A 117 16.53 5.27 -3.99
C SER A 117 16.74 6.62 -4.70
N GLY A 118 16.92 6.63 -6.03
CA GLY A 118 16.92 7.83 -6.84
C GLY A 118 18.02 8.85 -6.49
N VAL A 119 19.09 8.42 -5.82
CA VAL A 119 20.22 9.30 -5.52
C VAL A 119 21.10 9.40 -6.77
N PRO A 120 21.29 10.59 -7.36
CA PRO A 120 22.30 10.80 -8.38
C PRO A 120 23.65 10.41 -7.80
N GLN A 121 24.33 9.46 -8.42
CA GLN A 121 25.67 9.11 -8.05
C GLN A 121 26.56 10.34 -8.34
N GLU A 122 26.92 11.11 -7.31
CA GLU A 122 28.11 11.95 -7.37
C GLU A 122 29.27 10.98 -7.62
N ALA A 123 29.72 10.97 -8.87
CA ALA A 123 30.92 10.27 -9.27
C ALA A 123 32.09 10.81 -8.45
N ASP A 124 32.72 9.92 -7.70
CA ASP A 124 34.10 10.10 -7.26
C ASP A 124 34.94 10.43 -8.50
N MET A 125 35.37 11.69 -8.59
CA MET A 125 36.46 12.09 -9.46
C MET A 125 37.74 11.41 -8.99
N ARG A 126 38.19 10.39 -9.74
CA ARG A 126 39.61 10.06 -9.87
C ARG A 126 39.89 9.45 -11.25
N ASP A 127 40.21 10.36 -12.15
CA ASP A 127 41.30 10.32 -13.14
C ASP A 127 41.92 8.94 -13.46
N SER A 128 41.61 8.38 -14.63
CA SER A 128 42.60 8.15 -15.69
C SER A 128 41.97 7.45 -16.90
N ALA A 129 42.42 7.89 -18.07
CA ALA A 129 41.92 7.60 -19.40
C ALA A 129 41.85 6.10 -19.76
N THR A 130 40.80 5.72 -20.49
CA THR A 130 40.90 5.04 -21.80
C THR A 130 39.53 5.03 -22.46
N ASP A 131 39.51 5.43 -23.74
CA ASP A 131 38.38 5.35 -24.66
C ASP A 131 37.78 3.95 -24.68
N GLU A 132 36.47 3.81 -24.48
CA GLU A 132 35.67 2.81 -25.20
C GLU A 132 34.16 3.12 -25.15
N GLU A 133 33.67 3.32 -26.38
CA GLU A 133 32.34 3.46 -26.95
C GLU A 133 31.06 3.40 -26.07
N VAL A 134 30.28 4.46 -26.25
CA VAL A 134 28.96 4.76 -25.69
C VAL A 134 27.91 3.73 -26.14
N PHE A 135 27.53 2.80 -25.26
CA PHE A 135 26.23 2.11 -25.37
C PHE A 135 25.22 2.79 -24.45
N MET A 136 24.39 3.67 -25.02
CA MET A 136 23.20 4.19 -24.35
C MET A 136 22.20 3.05 -24.15
N THR A 137 21.94 2.64 -22.90
CA THR A 137 20.70 1.92 -22.55
C THR A 137 19.66 2.91 -22.03
N PRO A 138 18.45 2.96 -22.60
CA PRO A 138 17.44 3.93 -22.22
C PRO A 138 16.88 3.63 -20.83
N SER A 139 16.96 4.64 -19.96
CA SER A 139 16.20 4.78 -18.71
C SER A 139 14.73 4.37 -18.93
N LEU A 140 14.27 3.37 -18.17
CA LEU A 140 12.83 3.06 -18.09
C LEU A 140 12.13 4.25 -17.43
N PRO A 141 11.04 4.76 -18.02
CA PRO A 141 10.35 5.93 -17.53
C PRO A 141 9.69 5.64 -16.17
N PRO A 142 9.51 6.67 -15.33
CA PRO A 142 8.77 6.55 -14.07
C PRO A 142 7.40 5.91 -14.28
N PRO A 143 6.86 5.17 -13.28
CA PRO A 143 5.59 4.50 -13.41
C PRO A 143 4.52 5.50 -13.84
N LYS A 144 3.90 5.22 -14.98
CA LYS A 144 2.98 6.14 -15.67
C LYS A 144 1.83 6.62 -14.76
N TYR A 145 1.40 5.77 -13.83
CA TYR A 145 0.26 6.04 -12.95
C TYR A 145 0.68 6.07 -11.49
N ARG A 146 0.33 7.18 -10.83
CA ARG A 146 0.43 7.35 -9.37
C ARG A 146 -0.66 6.54 -8.69
N HIS A 147 -0.36 5.99 -7.52
CA HIS A 147 -1.36 5.37 -6.65
C HIS A 147 -1.33 5.99 -5.25
N GLU A 148 -2.48 6.01 -4.58
CA GLU A 148 -2.64 6.39 -3.18
C GLU A 148 -3.52 5.37 -2.49
N TRP A 149 -3.43 5.31 -1.16
CA TRP A 149 -4.30 4.46 -0.37
C TRP A 149 -4.71 5.14 0.92
N TYR A 150 -5.88 4.75 1.42
CA TYR A 150 -6.36 5.12 2.73
C TYR A 150 -7.15 3.94 3.33
N GLN A 151 -7.50 4.01 4.60
CA GLN A 151 -8.23 2.94 5.27
C GLN A 151 -9.28 3.49 6.23
N SER A 152 -10.33 2.70 6.43
CA SER A 152 -11.27 2.82 7.55
C SER A 152 -11.07 1.65 8.52
N GLN A 153 -11.91 1.54 9.55
CA GLN A 153 -11.90 0.39 10.45
C GLN A 153 -12.12 -0.93 9.69
N GLU A 154 -13.04 -0.95 8.72
CA GLU A 154 -13.48 -2.18 8.02
C GLU A 154 -12.84 -2.40 6.64
N ALA A 155 -12.29 -1.36 6.01
CA ALA A 155 -11.84 -1.45 4.62
C ALA A 155 -10.54 -0.68 4.35
N VAL A 156 -9.83 -1.10 3.31
CA VAL A 156 -8.67 -0.40 2.73
C VAL A 156 -9.02 -0.03 1.31
N VAL A 157 -8.82 1.22 0.92
CA VAL A 157 -9.11 1.69 -0.43
C VAL A 157 -7.80 2.09 -1.10
N VAL A 158 -7.50 1.46 -2.24
CA VAL A 158 -6.36 1.77 -3.10
C VAL A 158 -6.89 2.45 -4.35
N THR A 159 -6.34 3.61 -4.69
CA THR A 159 -6.71 4.40 -5.85
C THR A 159 -5.53 4.51 -6.79
N VAL A 160 -5.68 4.05 -8.03
CA VAL A 160 -4.69 4.23 -9.10
C VAL A 160 -5.18 5.31 -10.05
N PHE A 161 -4.44 6.42 -10.16
CA PHE A 161 -4.82 7.57 -10.98
C PHE A 161 -4.48 7.35 -12.46
N ALA A 162 -5.35 6.64 -13.16
CA ALA A 162 -5.24 6.36 -14.59
C ALA A 162 -6.44 6.95 -15.35
N LYS A 163 -6.19 7.91 -16.25
CA LYS A 163 -7.23 8.56 -17.06
C LYS A 163 -7.48 7.77 -18.35
N GLY A 164 -8.75 7.62 -18.72
CA GLY A 164 -9.18 7.07 -20.00
C GLY A 164 -9.06 5.54 -20.12
N ILE A 165 -8.93 4.82 -19.00
CA ILE A 165 -8.83 3.36 -19.00
C ILE A 165 -10.22 2.73 -19.14
N LYS A 166 -10.37 1.81 -20.08
CA LYS A 166 -11.61 1.01 -20.19
C LYS A 166 -11.54 -0.21 -19.28
N GLN A 167 -12.70 -0.77 -18.96
CA GLN A 167 -12.79 -1.97 -18.12
C GLN A 167 -12.06 -3.19 -18.73
N GLU A 168 -11.99 -3.28 -20.05
CA GLU A 168 -11.29 -4.36 -20.79
C GLU A 168 -9.76 -4.26 -20.71
N ASP A 169 -9.24 -3.05 -20.50
CA ASP A 169 -7.80 -2.75 -20.50
C ASP A 169 -7.16 -2.94 -19.11
N ALA A 170 -7.95 -3.11 -18.05
CA ALA A 170 -7.46 -3.30 -16.69
C ALA A 170 -7.87 -4.66 -16.13
N ARG A 171 -6.91 -5.38 -15.56
CA ARG A 171 -7.11 -6.62 -14.82
C ARG A 171 -6.72 -6.39 -13.36
N ILE A 172 -7.64 -6.71 -12.46
CA ILE A 172 -7.43 -6.61 -11.02
C ILE A 172 -7.66 -7.99 -10.43
N ASP A 173 -6.62 -8.53 -9.82
CA ASP A 173 -6.64 -9.82 -9.16
C ASP A 173 -6.50 -9.65 -7.65
N PHE A 174 -7.38 -10.33 -6.92
CA PHE A 174 -7.45 -10.31 -5.46
C PHE A 174 -6.95 -11.65 -4.90
N GLY A 175 -5.96 -11.59 -4.01
CA GLY A 175 -5.58 -12.71 -3.16
C GLY A 175 -6.01 -12.47 -1.71
N GLU A 176 -5.91 -13.49 -0.85
CA GLU A 176 -6.21 -13.35 0.59
C GLU A 176 -5.34 -12.30 1.30
N GLN A 177 -4.15 -12.04 0.78
CA GLN A 177 -3.21 -11.03 1.30
C GLN A 177 -2.41 -10.35 0.17
N MET A 178 -2.97 -10.27 -1.03
CA MET A 178 -2.28 -9.68 -2.18
C MET A 178 -3.26 -8.90 -3.06
N LEU A 179 -2.77 -7.79 -3.60
CA LEU A 179 -3.43 -7.02 -4.65
C LEU A 179 -2.52 -6.98 -5.88
N SER A 180 -3.03 -7.35 -7.05
CA SER A 180 -2.36 -7.18 -8.33
C SER A 180 -3.25 -6.36 -9.27
N VAL A 181 -2.70 -5.30 -9.86
CA VAL A 181 -3.38 -4.42 -10.80
C VAL A 181 -2.52 -4.31 -12.05
N VAL A 182 -3.05 -4.76 -13.19
CA VAL A 182 -2.37 -4.72 -14.48
C VAL A 182 -3.22 -3.90 -15.45
N ILE A 183 -2.65 -2.83 -16.00
CA ILE A 183 -3.29 -1.98 -17.00
C ILE A 183 -2.54 -2.14 -18.32
N ARG A 184 -3.24 -2.54 -19.38
CA ARG A 184 -2.73 -2.77 -20.73
C ARG A 184 -3.49 -1.89 -21.70
N VAL A 185 -2.93 -0.73 -22.03
CA VAL A 185 -3.49 0.16 -23.05
C VAL A 185 -2.84 -0.18 -24.40
N PRO A 186 -3.61 -0.30 -25.49
CA PRO A 186 -3.03 -0.47 -26.82
C PRO A 186 -2.14 0.74 -27.17
N ASN A 187 -0.90 0.47 -27.61
CA ASN A 187 0.16 1.43 -27.92
C ASN A 187 0.99 1.98 -26.74
N GLU A 188 0.86 1.40 -25.54
CA GLU A 188 1.65 1.84 -24.38
C GLU A 188 2.24 0.66 -23.60
N ASN A 189 3.28 0.94 -22.78
CA ASN A 189 3.88 -0.06 -21.91
C ASN A 189 2.89 -0.48 -20.81
N PRO A 190 2.76 -1.79 -20.53
CA PRO A 190 1.83 -2.28 -19.51
C PRO A 190 2.26 -1.80 -18.12
N TYR A 191 1.31 -1.22 -17.39
CA TYR A 191 1.50 -0.85 -16.00
C TYR A 191 1.12 -2.03 -15.10
N ALA A 192 1.97 -2.37 -14.14
CA ALA A 192 1.70 -3.40 -13.15
C ALA A 192 2.00 -2.86 -11.74
N LEU A 193 1.02 -2.97 -10.84
CA LEU A 193 1.14 -2.67 -9.42
C LEU A 193 0.81 -3.94 -8.64
N GLN A 194 1.81 -4.52 -7.99
CA GLN A 194 1.65 -5.70 -7.15
C GLN A 194 2.05 -5.37 -5.72
N VAL A 195 1.12 -5.55 -4.78
CA VAL A 195 1.33 -5.21 -3.37
C VAL A 195 0.92 -6.38 -2.50
N ARG A 196 1.83 -6.80 -1.61
CA ARG A 196 1.52 -7.74 -0.53
C ARG A 196 0.87 -6.98 0.62
N LEU A 197 -0.41 -7.23 0.86
CA LEU A 197 -1.22 -6.46 1.79
C LEU A 197 -0.79 -6.66 3.26
N PHE A 198 -0.86 -5.61 4.07
CA PHE A 198 -0.49 -5.67 5.50
C PHE A 198 -1.30 -6.72 6.27
N GLY A 199 -2.59 -6.81 6.00
CA GLY A 199 -3.49 -7.77 6.62
C GLY A 199 -4.24 -8.62 5.60
N LYS A 200 -4.90 -9.67 6.09
CA LYS A 200 -5.78 -10.49 5.26
C LYS A 200 -7.01 -9.69 4.83
N VAL A 201 -7.49 -9.96 3.62
CA VAL A 201 -8.68 -9.32 3.05
C VAL A 201 -9.71 -10.37 2.67
N ASN A 202 -10.98 -10.00 2.84
CA ASN A 202 -12.11 -10.84 2.48
C ASN A 202 -12.40 -10.68 0.99
N VAL A 203 -11.76 -11.54 0.17
CA VAL A 203 -11.83 -11.54 -1.30
C VAL A 203 -13.25 -11.37 -1.86
N PRO A 204 -14.30 -12.11 -1.42
CA PRO A 204 -15.64 -11.95 -1.98
C PRO A 204 -16.34 -10.63 -1.61
N LYS A 205 -15.84 -9.89 -0.61
CA LYS A 205 -16.34 -8.56 -0.24
C LYS A 205 -15.55 -7.42 -0.87
N CYS A 206 -14.44 -7.72 -1.55
CA CYS A 206 -13.67 -6.72 -2.27
C CYS A 206 -14.44 -6.22 -3.50
N LYS A 207 -14.33 -4.91 -3.78
CA LYS A 207 -14.97 -4.26 -4.93
C LYS A 207 -13.93 -3.48 -5.72
N CYS A 208 -13.97 -3.56 -7.04
CA CYS A 208 -13.23 -2.66 -7.91
C CYS A 208 -14.20 -1.83 -8.76
N SER A 209 -13.85 -0.57 -8.98
CA SER A 209 -14.55 0.34 -9.88
C SER A 209 -13.52 1.07 -10.74
N ILE A 210 -13.58 0.83 -12.04
CA ILE A 210 -12.76 1.51 -13.04
C ILE A 210 -13.55 2.74 -13.49
N LEU A 211 -13.07 3.92 -13.13
CA LEU A 211 -13.63 5.21 -13.56
C LEU A 211 -12.78 5.80 -14.69
N SER A 212 -13.31 6.82 -15.35
CA SER A 212 -12.63 7.53 -16.44
C SER A 212 -11.39 8.31 -16.00
N THR A 213 -11.23 8.58 -14.70
CA THR A 213 -10.10 9.34 -14.14
C THR A 213 -9.19 8.53 -13.22
N LYS A 214 -9.67 7.39 -12.70
CA LYS A 214 -8.98 6.56 -11.70
C LYS A 214 -9.59 5.17 -11.62
N ILE A 215 -8.83 4.22 -11.09
CA ILE A 215 -9.29 2.90 -10.69
C ILE A 215 -9.34 2.88 -9.17
N GLU A 216 -10.50 2.64 -8.59
CA GLU A 216 -10.69 2.51 -7.16
C GLU A 216 -10.89 1.05 -6.77
N ILE A 217 -10.13 0.61 -5.78
CA ILE A 217 -10.11 -0.78 -5.33
C ILE A 217 -10.37 -0.75 -3.83
N ARG A 218 -11.55 -1.22 -3.44
CA ARG A 218 -11.97 -1.33 -2.04
C ARG A 218 -11.77 -2.76 -1.57
N LEU A 219 -10.79 -2.94 -0.71
CA LEU A 219 -10.47 -4.19 -0.04
C LEU A 219 -11.18 -4.25 1.31
N SER A 220 -11.97 -5.29 1.55
CA SER A 220 -12.58 -5.52 2.88
C SER A 220 -11.54 -6.18 3.78
N LYS A 221 -11.25 -5.61 4.95
CA LYS A 221 -10.34 -6.26 5.91
C LYS A 221 -10.99 -7.54 6.45
N ALA A 222 -10.18 -8.55 6.72
CA ALA A 222 -10.63 -9.78 7.39
C ALA A 222 -10.65 -9.63 8.91
N ASP A 223 -9.71 -8.84 9.45
CA ASP A 223 -9.58 -8.54 10.88
C ASP A 223 -9.67 -7.01 11.09
N ASP A 224 -10.19 -6.57 12.23
CA ASP A 224 -10.33 -5.15 12.62
C ASP A 224 -8.97 -4.49 12.98
N THR A 225 -7.89 -4.93 12.34
CA THR A 225 -6.54 -4.43 12.58
C THR A 225 -6.31 -3.13 11.82
N HIS A 226 -5.73 -2.14 12.49
CA HIS A 226 -5.25 -0.93 11.83
C HIS A 226 -3.94 -1.22 11.08
N TRP A 227 -3.92 -0.97 9.77
CA TRP A 227 -2.76 -1.29 8.95
C TRP A 227 -1.71 -0.19 9.09
N LYS A 228 -0.48 -0.54 9.48
CA LYS A 228 0.61 0.47 9.61
C LYS A 228 1.12 0.98 8.25
N GLY A 229 0.89 0.20 7.20
CA GLY A 229 1.20 0.50 5.80
C GLY A 229 0.27 -0.30 4.88
N LEU A 230 0.27 0.00 3.58
CA LEU A 230 -0.46 -0.81 2.60
C LEU A 230 0.21 -2.18 2.44
N SER A 231 1.54 -2.18 2.45
CA SER A 231 2.38 -3.36 2.36
C SER A 231 2.62 -4.01 3.73
N TYR A 232 2.76 -5.34 3.73
CA TYR A 232 3.24 -6.07 4.88
C TYR A 232 4.74 -5.86 5.07
N GLU A 233 5.12 -5.06 6.07
CA GLU A 233 6.49 -5.00 6.59
C GLU A 233 6.62 -5.99 7.75
N GLN A 234 7.44 -7.03 7.58
CA GLN A 234 7.77 -7.94 8.67
C GLN A 234 8.68 -7.19 9.65
N ASN A 235 8.11 -6.57 10.69
CA ASN A 235 8.87 -6.00 11.79
C ASN A 235 9.80 -7.07 12.38
N GLN A 236 11.10 -6.91 12.19
CA GLN A 236 12.12 -7.56 13.00
C GLN A 236 11.92 -7.13 14.46
N GLY A 237 12.06 -8.07 15.39
CA GLY A 237 12.14 -7.78 16.83
C GLY A 237 13.29 -6.81 17.17
N PRO A 238 13.37 -6.35 18.43
CA PRO A 238 13.92 -5.04 18.78
C PRO A 238 15.42 -4.93 18.49
N VAL A 239 15.79 -4.06 17.54
CA VAL A 239 17.16 -3.58 17.43
C VAL A 239 17.37 -2.53 18.53
N LEU A 240 18.29 -2.84 19.45
CA LEU A 240 18.82 -1.94 20.45
C LEU A 240 19.21 -0.59 19.81
N LYS A 241 18.45 0.46 20.13
CA LYS A 241 18.83 1.84 19.84
C LYS A 241 19.98 2.24 20.76
N THR A 242 21.18 2.42 20.21
CA THR A 242 22.20 3.26 20.83
C THR A 242 21.88 4.74 20.57
N PRO A 243 22.01 5.62 21.58
CA PRO A 243 21.55 7.00 21.47
C PRO A 243 22.65 7.89 20.88
N SER A 244 22.28 8.85 20.05
CA SER A 244 23.13 9.99 19.74
C SER A 244 22.33 11.29 19.84
N ARG A 245 22.67 12.00 20.92
CA ARG A 245 22.67 13.46 21.10
C ARG A 245 21.32 14.17 21.32
N VAL A 246 21.01 14.29 22.61
CA VAL A 246 20.10 15.29 23.20
C VAL A 246 20.76 16.67 23.15
N THR A 247 20.06 17.67 22.62
CA THR A 247 20.23 19.07 23.04
C THR A 247 19.37 19.29 24.29
N ALA A 248 20.01 19.64 25.41
CA ALA A 248 19.39 19.91 26.71
C ALA A 248 18.96 21.40 26.77
N TYR A 249 17.78 21.78 27.31
CA TYR A 249 17.46 22.14 28.72
C TYR A 249 16.07 22.86 28.72
N PRO A 250 15.37 23.14 29.85
CA PRO A 250 15.24 22.45 31.13
C PRO A 250 13.79 22.07 31.52
N SER A 251 13.74 21.22 32.54
CA SER A 251 12.59 20.73 33.32
C SER A 251 11.96 21.77 34.27
N SER A 252 10.62 21.79 34.31
CA SER A 252 9.72 22.07 35.46
C SER A 252 8.28 21.78 34.97
N SER A 253 7.36 21.04 35.59
CA SER A 253 7.20 20.48 36.92
C SER A 253 6.12 19.38 36.90
N LYS A 254 6.34 18.31 37.67
CA LYS A 254 5.39 17.61 38.55
C LYS A 254 3.93 17.42 38.11
N LYS A 255 3.55 16.20 37.71
CA LYS A 255 2.76 15.21 38.48
C LYS A 255 2.08 14.23 37.52
N ALA A 256 2.34 12.95 37.75
CA ALA A 256 1.49 11.88 37.27
C ALA A 256 0.08 12.08 37.85
N ALA A 257 -0.88 12.34 36.98
CA ALA A 257 -2.29 12.09 37.25
C ALA A 257 -2.69 10.96 36.32
N GLU A 258 -3.14 9.85 36.90
CA GLU A 258 -3.72 8.70 36.22
C GLU A 258 -4.59 9.16 35.06
N LYS A 259 -4.16 8.80 33.85
CA LYS A 259 -4.94 9.02 32.65
C LYS A 259 -6.10 8.02 32.70
N ASN A 260 -7.24 8.51 33.17
CA ASN A 260 -8.42 7.70 33.42
C ASN A 260 -9.09 7.36 32.07
N TRP A 261 -8.72 6.21 31.51
CA TRP A 261 -9.11 5.76 30.17
C TRP A 261 -10.63 5.56 30.00
N ASP A 262 -11.36 5.26 31.08
CA ASP A 262 -12.83 5.19 31.07
C ASP A 262 -13.49 6.53 30.75
N LYS A 263 -12.85 7.64 31.13
CA LYS A 263 -13.35 8.98 30.80
C LYS A 263 -13.06 9.33 29.35
N LEU A 264 -11.94 8.84 28.81
CA LEU A 264 -11.53 9.01 27.41
C LEU A 264 -12.40 8.18 26.46
N GLU A 265 -12.81 6.97 26.86
CA GLU A 265 -13.73 6.13 26.10
C GLU A 265 -15.16 6.68 26.12
N ALA A 266 -15.59 7.26 27.25
CA ALA A 266 -16.86 7.99 27.34
C ALA A 266 -16.84 9.32 26.55
N GLU A 267 -15.70 10.01 26.46
CA GLU A 267 -15.51 11.20 25.62
C GLU A 267 -15.46 10.83 24.13
N VAL A 268 -14.80 9.73 23.75
CA VAL A 268 -14.76 9.22 22.36
C VAL A 268 -16.12 8.69 21.91
N LYS A 269 -16.88 8.02 22.78
CA LYS A 269 -18.26 7.57 22.48
C LYS A 269 -19.25 8.74 22.43
N LYS A 270 -18.92 9.86 23.08
CA LYS A 270 -19.64 11.13 22.96
C LYS A 270 -19.22 11.88 21.69
N GLU A 271 -17.95 11.82 21.30
CA GLU A 271 -17.41 12.33 20.03
C GLU A 271 -17.85 11.51 18.81
N GLU A 272 -18.11 10.20 18.90
CA GLU A 272 -18.75 9.40 17.84
C GLU A 272 -20.25 9.72 17.70
N LYS A 273 -20.85 10.29 18.75
CA LYS A 273 -22.22 10.84 18.70
C LYS A 273 -22.25 12.30 18.18
N ASP A 274 -21.12 12.99 18.31
CA ASP A 274 -20.83 14.34 17.83
C ASP A 274 -19.88 14.34 16.62
N GLU A 275 -19.80 13.22 15.87
CA GLU A 275 -19.04 13.16 14.61
C GLU A 275 -19.77 14.03 13.59
N LYS A 276 -19.39 15.30 13.65
CA LYS A 276 -19.76 16.38 12.76
C LYS A 276 -19.49 15.92 11.33
N LEU A 277 -20.57 15.61 10.63
CA LEU A 277 -20.68 15.89 9.21
C LEU A 277 -20.15 17.34 9.04
N GLU A 278 -18.97 17.58 8.49
CA GLU A 278 -18.49 18.93 8.23
C GLU A 278 -18.55 19.20 6.73
N GLY A 279 -19.34 20.21 6.37
CA GLY A 279 -19.67 20.62 5.01
C GLY A 279 -21.16 20.96 4.83
N ASP A 280 -21.57 21.19 3.58
CA ASP A 280 -22.95 21.57 3.22
C ASP A 280 -24.01 20.57 3.71
N ALA A 281 -23.66 19.29 3.90
CA ALA A 281 -24.60 18.27 4.36
C ALA A 281 -25.03 18.44 5.82
N ALA A 282 -24.12 18.86 6.72
CA ALA A 282 -24.50 19.22 8.08
C ALA A 282 -25.26 20.52 8.15
N LEU A 283 -24.84 21.52 7.36
CA LEU A 283 -25.55 22.79 7.28
C LEU A 283 -27.00 22.54 6.81
N ASN A 284 -27.18 21.71 5.79
CA ASN A 284 -28.50 21.32 5.29
C ASN A 284 -29.29 20.46 6.28
N LYS A 285 -28.64 19.67 7.14
CA LYS A 285 -29.32 18.94 8.22
C LYS A 285 -29.79 19.91 9.32
N LEU A 286 -28.92 20.84 9.71
CA LEU A 286 -29.21 21.91 10.67
C LEU A 286 -30.36 22.81 10.16
N PHE A 287 -30.35 23.21 8.89
CA PHE A 287 -31.45 24.01 8.32
C PHE A 287 -32.78 23.26 8.26
N ARG A 288 -32.76 21.94 7.95
CA ARG A 288 -33.96 21.10 7.99
C ARG A 288 -34.53 20.99 9.40
N GLU A 289 -33.66 20.89 10.40
CA GLU A 289 -34.08 20.81 11.80
C GLU A 289 -34.61 22.15 12.33
N ILE A 290 -33.95 23.26 12.01
CA ILE A 290 -34.41 24.62 12.36
C ILE A 290 -35.76 24.89 11.68
N TYR A 291 -35.91 24.58 10.38
CA TYR A 291 -37.17 24.78 9.67
C TYR A 291 -38.28 23.84 10.19
N GLY A 292 -37.94 22.60 10.53
CA GLY A 292 -38.88 21.61 11.08
C GLY A 292 -39.44 22.02 12.44
N ASN A 293 -38.59 22.58 13.31
CA ASN A 293 -38.98 22.99 14.67
C ASN A 293 -39.41 24.47 14.79
N ALA A 294 -39.27 25.26 13.73
CA ALA A 294 -39.65 26.67 13.71
C ALA A 294 -41.17 26.89 13.70
N ASP A 295 -41.60 27.96 14.36
CA ASP A 295 -42.92 28.56 14.25
C ASP A 295 -43.16 29.16 12.85
N GLU A 296 -44.43 29.39 12.51
CA GLU A 296 -44.83 29.79 11.15
C GLU A 296 -44.23 31.12 10.70
N ASP A 297 -44.08 32.08 11.62
CA ASP A 297 -43.43 33.38 11.36
C ASP A 297 -41.93 33.20 11.08
N THR A 298 -41.24 32.36 11.84
CA THR A 298 -39.83 32.03 11.62
C THR A 298 -39.62 31.32 10.27
N ARG A 299 -40.49 30.38 9.89
CA ARG A 299 -40.43 29.73 8.56
C ARG A 299 -40.64 30.74 7.43
N ARG A 300 -41.56 31.69 7.63
CA ARG A 300 -41.83 32.75 6.65
C ARG A 300 -40.63 33.68 6.49
N ALA A 301 -39.94 34.00 7.59
CA ALA A 301 -38.70 34.78 7.58
C ALA A 301 -37.57 34.07 6.85
N MET A 302 -37.40 32.78 7.12
CA MET A 302 -36.39 31.93 6.49
C MET A 302 -36.62 31.83 4.98
N ASN A 303 -37.84 31.54 4.55
CA ASN A 303 -38.15 31.43 3.12
C ASN A 303 -38.00 32.78 2.39
N LYS A 304 -38.48 33.88 2.98
CA LYS A 304 -38.38 35.20 2.36
C LYS A 304 -36.92 35.64 2.23
N SER A 305 -36.13 35.48 3.30
CA SER A 305 -34.70 35.85 3.30
C SER A 305 -33.88 35.01 2.33
N PHE A 306 -34.14 33.70 2.27
CA PHE A 306 -33.47 32.80 1.36
C PHE A 306 -33.77 33.12 -0.11
N VAL A 307 -35.05 33.37 -0.44
CA VAL A 307 -35.47 33.71 -1.82
C VAL A 307 -34.95 35.07 -2.26
N GLU A 308 -35.03 36.10 -1.40
CA GLU A 308 -34.59 37.46 -1.77
C GLU A 308 -33.06 37.58 -1.87
N SER A 309 -32.32 36.76 -1.13
CA SER A 309 -30.85 36.75 -1.11
C SER A 309 -30.21 35.77 -2.09
N ASN A 310 -31.00 35.10 -2.94
CA ASN A 310 -30.54 34.02 -3.84
C ASN A 310 -29.79 32.91 -3.09
N GLY A 311 -30.25 32.56 -1.89
CA GLY A 311 -29.73 31.45 -1.09
C GLY A 311 -28.44 31.74 -0.33
N THR A 312 -28.04 33.00 -0.21
CA THR A 312 -26.80 33.39 0.49
C THR A 312 -27.02 33.84 1.94
N VAL A 313 -28.24 34.27 2.29
CA VAL A 313 -28.57 34.78 3.63
C VAL A 313 -29.84 34.11 4.15
N LEU A 314 -29.77 33.58 5.38
CA LEU A 314 -30.90 33.01 6.09
C LEU A 314 -31.13 33.74 7.41
N SER A 315 -32.31 34.33 7.57
CA SER A 315 -32.72 35.02 8.79
C SER A 315 -33.98 34.39 9.38
N THR A 316 -33.99 34.25 10.71
CA THR A 316 -35.07 33.61 11.48
C THR A 316 -36.03 34.63 12.11
N ASN A 317 -35.77 35.95 12.00
CA ASN A 317 -36.58 36.98 12.67
C ASN A 317 -37.53 37.69 11.70
N TRP A 318 -38.82 37.34 11.73
CA TRP A 318 -39.85 37.93 10.85
C TRP A 318 -40.01 39.44 11.01
N LYS A 319 -39.81 39.98 12.23
CA LYS A 319 -39.96 41.43 12.48
C LYS A 319 -38.93 42.26 11.73
N GLU A 320 -37.77 41.68 11.41
CA GLU A 320 -36.69 42.38 10.70
C GLU A 320 -36.81 42.23 9.19
N VAL A 321 -37.18 41.04 8.71
CA VAL A 321 -37.21 40.71 7.27
C VAL A 321 -38.57 40.90 6.63
N GLY A 322 -39.65 41.00 7.41
CA GLY A 322 -41.01 41.16 6.91
C GLY A 322 -41.18 42.44 6.08
N SER A 323 -40.52 43.54 6.47
CA SER A 323 -40.62 44.86 5.81
C SER A 323 -39.39 45.29 5.01
N LYS A 324 -38.24 44.63 5.18
CA LYS A 324 -36.97 44.98 4.52
C LYS A 324 -36.63 43.97 3.42
N LYS A 325 -36.02 44.45 2.32
CA LYS A 325 -35.49 43.61 1.25
C LYS A 325 -34.06 43.18 1.60
N ILE A 326 -33.75 41.89 1.51
CA ILE A 326 -32.42 41.37 1.86
C ILE A 326 -31.58 41.24 0.59
N ALA A 327 -30.49 42.00 0.51
CA ALA A 327 -29.51 41.86 -0.57
C ALA A 327 -28.58 40.66 -0.27
N GLY A 328 -28.40 39.77 -1.25
CA GLY A 328 -27.43 38.68 -1.12
C GLY A 328 -25.99 39.18 -1.22
N SER A 329 -25.10 38.55 -0.46
CA SER A 329 -23.66 38.84 -0.46
C SER A 329 -22.92 37.61 -0.97
N ALA A 330 -22.05 37.79 -1.97
CA ALA A 330 -21.27 36.69 -2.52
C ALA A 330 -20.15 36.27 -1.54
N PRO A 331 -19.81 34.97 -1.48
CA PRO A 331 -18.63 34.50 -0.75
C PRO A 331 -17.35 35.15 -1.27
N GLN A 332 -16.36 35.31 -0.39
CA GLN A 332 -15.12 36.01 -0.69
C GLN A 332 -14.40 35.39 -1.91
N GLY A 333 -14.29 36.17 -3.00
CA GLY A 333 -13.67 35.73 -4.26
C GLY A 333 -14.63 35.38 -5.41
N MET A 334 -15.96 35.52 -5.24
CA MET A 334 -16.94 35.30 -6.31
C MET A 334 -17.76 36.57 -6.61
N GLU A 335 -18.02 36.85 -7.89
CA GLU A 335 -18.87 37.96 -8.33
C GLU A 335 -20.31 37.47 -8.57
N MET A 336 -21.28 38.15 -7.97
CA MET A 336 -22.70 37.82 -8.12
C MET A 336 -23.19 38.21 -9.53
N LYS A 337 -23.39 37.22 -10.41
CA LYS A 337 -24.03 37.46 -11.71
C LYS A 337 -25.52 37.69 -11.53
N LYS A 338 -26.00 38.86 -11.98
CA LYS A 338 -27.44 39.12 -12.12
C LYS A 338 -27.92 38.43 -13.39
N TRP A 339 -28.83 37.49 -13.25
CA TRP A 339 -29.51 36.88 -14.38
C TRP A 339 -30.84 37.63 -14.55
N GLU A 340 -31.01 38.31 -15.68
CA GLU A 340 -32.32 38.79 -16.10
C GLU A 340 -33.14 37.56 -16.51
N VAL A 341 -34.36 37.45 -15.96
CA VAL A 341 -35.31 36.39 -16.31
C VAL A 341 -36.09 36.80 -17.55
#